data_AF-A0A7G4RI75-F1
#
_entry.id   AF-A0A7G4RI75-F1
#
_cell.length_a   1.000
_cell.length_b   1.000
_cell.length_c   1.000
_cell.angle_alpha   90.00
_cell.angle_beta   90.00
_cell.angle_gamma   90.00
#
_symmetry.space_group_name_H-M   'P 1'
#
loop_
_entity.id
_entity.type
_entity.pdbx_description
1 polymer ?
#
loop_
_entity_poly.entity_id
_entity_poly.type
_entity_poly.pdbx_seq_one_letter_code
_entity_poly.pdbx_strand_id
1 'polypeptide(L)'
;MQSKPAFFAPSNSYSPDHFDSTFRKLVLDAYEKRFNSAADAKLYLALCGVDLESTVKILLTMEKNNLLDISIEHAIFAPVGCGDIANAFCTLMTGDAMIISKNEKTTLQSLDKELEKDLPTVVRIEIPGHSYVMLACEKTSQGVWGYVYQSNVAYQMEDNSFSLAAWLKDAKSLKTNLSEHLRKLARLLNPSVPNLEKESIYMELYTAQPIVEVKVPANMEEMISYINKNPLFKYKVNTVCAQDMLLIAERIKNLIIQNTEEQDLPLDVYIAKMKKELEVSSEVEYQIIMEPI
;
A
#
# COMPACT_ATOMS: atom_id res chain seq x y z
N MET A 1 -10.72 16.64 -54.92
CA MET A 1 -9.89 16.70 -53.69
C MET A 1 -10.63 15.96 -52.59
N GLN A 2 -10.23 14.72 -52.30
CA GLN A 2 -10.76 13.97 -51.16
C GLN A 2 -9.99 14.43 -49.91
N SER A 3 -10.71 15.01 -48.95
CA SER A 3 -10.16 15.38 -47.65
C SER A 3 -9.79 14.12 -46.88
N LYS A 4 -8.51 14.03 -46.45
CA LYS A 4 -8.05 13.00 -45.53
C LYS A 4 -8.92 13.03 -44.27
N PRO A 5 -9.40 11.88 -43.75
CA PRO A 5 -10.04 11.86 -42.45
C PRO A 5 -8.98 12.25 -41.42
N ALA A 6 -9.26 13.29 -40.65
CA ALA A 6 -8.44 13.66 -39.51
C ALA A 6 -8.41 12.46 -38.56
N PHE A 7 -7.24 11.82 -38.45
CA PHE A 7 -6.90 10.90 -37.38
C PHE A 7 -6.87 11.71 -36.08
N PHE A 8 -8.04 11.97 -35.50
CA PHE A 8 -8.11 12.29 -34.09
C PHE A 8 -7.81 10.98 -33.36
N ALA A 9 -6.60 10.88 -32.79
CA ALA A 9 -6.32 9.88 -31.77
C ALA A 9 -7.45 9.96 -30.72
N PRO A 10 -7.94 8.82 -30.18
CA PRO A 10 -8.91 8.88 -29.11
C PRO A 10 -8.31 9.76 -28.01
N SER A 11 -9.08 10.76 -27.58
CA SER A 11 -8.74 11.58 -26.43
C SER A 11 -8.72 10.65 -25.21
N ASN A 12 -7.62 9.94 -24.98
CA ASN A 12 -7.37 9.27 -23.72
C ASN A 12 -7.29 10.40 -22.70
N SER A 13 -8.40 10.68 -22.03
CA SER A 13 -8.43 11.65 -20.95
C SER A 13 -7.66 11.02 -19.79
N TYR A 14 -6.35 11.31 -19.73
CA TYR A 14 -5.54 10.99 -18.57
C TYR A 14 -6.09 11.80 -17.40
N SER A 15 -6.85 11.14 -16.52
CA SER A 15 -7.44 11.75 -15.33
C SER A 15 -7.09 10.93 -14.08
N PRO A 16 -7.08 11.55 -12.89
CA PRO A 16 -6.90 10.82 -11.63
C PRO A 16 -7.94 9.70 -11.45
N ASP A 17 -9.17 9.92 -11.92
CA ASP A 17 -10.24 8.93 -11.85
C ASP A 17 -9.96 7.72 -12.78
N HIS A 18 -9.38 7.97 -13.97
CA HIS A 18 -8.94 6.90 -14.87
C HIS A 18 -7.74 6.13 -14.29
N PHE A 19 -6.83 6.83 -13.62
CA PHE A 19 -5.76 6.21 -12.85
C PHE A 19 -6.31 5.31 -11.74
N ASP A 20 -7.21 5.79 -10.87
CA ASP A 20 -7.77 4.97 -9.78
C ASP A 20 -8.43 3.70 -10.34
N SER A 21 -9.26 3.83 -11.36
CA SER A 21 -9.92 2.68 -11.98
C SER A 21 -8.92 1.66 -12.53
N THR A 22 -7.81 2.13 -13.11
CA THR A 22 -6.78 1.26 -13.69
C THR A 22 -5.93 0.59 -12.61
N PHE A 23 -5.47 1.37 -11.63
CA PHE A 23 -4.66 0.88 -10.52
C PHE A 23 -5.45 -0.08 -9.62
N ARG A 24 -6.70 0.26 -9.31
CA ARG A 24 -7.63 -0.62 -8.57
C ARG A 24 -7.79 -1.96 -9.28
N LYS A 25 -8.07 -1.94 -10.57
CA LYS A 25 -8.18 -3.18 -11.36
C LYS A 25 -6.88 -3.97 -11.33
N LEU A 26 -5.74 -3.32 -11.50
CA LEU A 26 -4.42 -3.96 -11.45
C LEU A 26 -4.19 -4.67 -10.11
N VAL A 27 -4.42 -4.01 -8.98
CA VAL A 27 -4.23 -4.59 -7.65
C VAL A 27 -5.19 -5.75 -7.40
N LEU A 28 -6.47 -5.60 -7.77
CA LEU A 28 -7.46 -6.65 -7.56
C LEU A 28 -7.23 -7.87 -8.45
N ASP A 29 -6.91 -7.66 -9.74
CA ASP A 29 -6.56 -8.74 -10.67
C ASP A 29 -5.29 -9.48 -10.19
N ALA A 30 -4.27 -8.74 -9.72
CA ALA A 30 -3.05 -9.34 -9.18
C ALA A 30 -3.32 -10.12 -7.89
N TYR A 31 -4.16 -9.59 -7.00
CA TYR A 31 -4.57 -10.29 -5.78
C TYR A 31 -5.24 -11.62 -6.11
N GLU A 32 -6.18 -11.65 -7.05
CA GLU A 32 -6.91 -12.88 -7.42
C GLU A 32 -6.01 -13.94 -8.06
N LYS A 33 -4.99 -13.51 -8.81
CA LYS A 33 -4.07 -14.40 -9.52
C LYS A 33 -2.82 -14.79 -8.73
N ARG A 34 -2.61 -14.24 -7.53
CA ARG A 34 -1.35 -14.34 -6.77
C ARG A 34 -0.81 -15.76 -6.53
N PHE A 35 -1.66 -16.79 -6.64
CA PHE A 35 -1.26 -18.20 -6.48
C PHE A 35 -1.01 -18.94 -7.81
N ASN A 36 -1.26 -18.31 -8.96
CA ASN A 36 -1.16 -18.99 -10.26
C ASN A 36 0.29 -19.24 -10.68
N SER A 37 1.18 -18.27 -10.44
CA SER A 37 2.60 -18.36 -10.80
C SER A 37 3.48 -17.44 -9.95
N ALA A 38 4.79 -17.64 -10.03
CA ALA A 38 5.78 -16.78 -9.38
C ALA A 38 5.70 -15.33 -9.88
N ALA A 39 5.45 -15.11 -11.18
CA ALA A 39 5.24 -13.76 -11.73
C ALA A 39 3.98 -13.09 -11.17
N ASP A 40 2.87 -13.81 -11.04
CA ASP A 40 1.63 -13.25 -10.47
C ASP A 40 1.81 -12.93 -8.97
N ALA A 41 2.48 -13.80 -8.22
CA ALA A 41 2.87 -13.54 -6.83
C ALA A 41 3.73 -12.27 -6.71
N LYS A 42 4.77 -12.18 -7.55
CA LYS A 42 5.71 -11.05 -7.61
C LYS A 42 5.00 -9.74 -7.96
N LEU A 43 4.03 -9.76 -8.88
CA LEU A 43 3.23 -8.58 -9.22
C LEU A 43 2.43 -8.08 -8.02
N TYR A 44 1.69 -8.96 -7.36
CA TYR A 44 0.90 -8.56 -6.21
C TYR A 44 1.77 -8.03 -5.06
N LEU A 45 2.90 -8.71 -4.77
CA LEU A 45 3.82 -8.30 -3.71
C LEU A 45 4.50 -6.97 -4.03
N ALA A 46 4.93 -6.76 -5.28
CA ALA A 46 5.55 -5.49 -5.71
C ALA A 46 4.58 -4.31 -5.57
N LEU A 47 3.28 -4.51 -5.89
CA LEU A 47 2.24 -3.50 -5.66
C LEU A 47 2.04 -3.19 -4.17
N CYS A 48 2.40 -4.14 -3.30
CA CYS A 48 2.39 -3.97 -1.85
C CYS A 48 3.75 -3.52 -1.27
N GLY A 49 4.77 -3.26 -2.10
CA GLY A 49 6.11 -2.89 -1.63
C GLY A 49 6.95 -4.05 -1.08
N VAL A 50 6.58 -5.29 -1.37
CA VAL A 50 7.28 -6.49 -0.91
C VAL A 50 8.04 -7.13 -2.08
N ASP A 51 9.30 -7.47 -1.82
CA ASP A 51 10.12 -8.23 -2.76
C ASP A 51 9.93 -9.74 -2.52
N LEU A 52 9.51 -10.48 -3.55
CA LEU A 52 9.23 -11.91 -3.45
C LEU A 52 10.48 -12.70 -3.03
N GLU A 53 11.62 -12.42 -3.67
CA GLU A 53 12.85 -13.18 -3.49
C GLU A 53 13.36 -13.06 -2.05
N SER A 54 13.46 -11.84 -1.54
CA SER A 54 13.88 -11.53 -0.18
C SER A 54 12.93 -12.14 0.84
N THR A 55 11.62 -12.02 0.63
CA THR A 55 10.61 -12.59 1.54
C THR A 55 10.70 -14.12 1.58
N VAL A 56 10.84 -14.79 0.44
CA VAL A 56 11.01 -16.25 0.40
C VAL A 56 12.26 -16.68 1.16
N LYS A 57 13.39 -15.97 0.99
CA LYS A 57 14.64 -16.26 1.71
C LYS A 57 14.51 -16.11 3.22
N ILE A 58 13.82 -15.06 3.68
CA ILE A 58 13.53 -14.84 5.11
C ILE A 58 12.65 -15.98 5.64
N LEU A 59 11.57 -16.31 4.94
CA LEU A 59 10.63 -17.36 5.36
C LEU A 59 11.28 -18.75 5.37
N LEU A 60 12.15 -19.07 4.41
CA LEU A 60 12.94 -20.31 4.43
C LEU A 60 13.87 -20.38 5.65
N THR A 61 14.46 -19.25 6.04
CA THR A 61 15.26 -19.17 7.27
C THR A 61 14.39 -19.36 8.50
N MET A 62 13.19 -18.78 8.54
CA MET A 62 12.24 -18.98 9.64
C MET A 62 11.74 -20.43 9.73
N GLU A 63 11.43 -21.07 8.60
CA GLU A 63 11.07 -22.49 8.50
C GLU A 63 12.15 -23.37 9.13
N LYS A 64 13.41 -23.15 8.75
CA LYS A 64 14.57 -23.89 9.27
C LYS A 64 14.73 -23.78 10.79
N ASN A 65 14.29 -22.66 11.37
CA ASN A 65 14.34 -22.40 12.81
C ASN A 65 13.04 -22.75 13.55
N ASN A 66 12.08 -23.42 12.90
CA ASN A 66 10.76 -23.74 13.44
C ASN A 66 9.98 -22.51 13.94
N LEU A 67 10.08 -21.39 13.20
CA LEU A 67 9.40 -20.12 13.52
C LEU A 67 8.17 -19.87 12.63
N LEU A 68 7.72 -20.86 11.85
CA LEU A 68 6.54 -20.76 11.00
C LEU A 68 5.50 -21.79 11.39
N ASP A 69 4.28 -21.31 11.65
CA ASP A 69 3.10 -22.14 11.93
C ASP A 69 2.27 -22.45 10.67
N ILE A 70 2.59 -21.81 9.54
CA ILE A 70 1.91 -21.96 8.25
C ILE A 70 2.93 -22.16 7.12
N SER A 71 2.49 -22.72 5.98
CA SER A 71 3.39 -22.93 4.84
C SER A 71 3.88 -21.60 4.25
N ILE A 72 5.09 -21.60 3.69
CA ILE A 72 5.71 -20.42 3.06
C ILE A 72 4.79 -19.85 1.97
N GLU A 73 4.17 -20.70 1.15
CA GLU A 73 3.20 -20.32 0.10
C GLU A 73 2.08 -19.40 0.61
N HIS A 74 1.62 -19.62 1.84
CA HIS A 74 0.60 -18.79 2.48
C HIS A 74 1.22 -17.61 3.22
N ALA A 75 2.36 -17.82 3.89
CA ALA A 75 3.04 -16.79 4.69
C ALA A 75 3.52 -15.60 3.85
N ILE A 76 3.93 -15.82 2.60
CA ILE A 76 4.37 -14.75 1.68
C ILE A 76 3.28 -13.67 1.50
N PHE A 77 2.00 -14.07 1.57
CA PHE A 77 0.87 -13.16 1.37
C PHE A 77 0.25 -12.66 2.68
N ALA A 78 0.98 -12.76 3.79
CA ALA A 78 0.59 -12.13 5.04
C ALA A 78 0.32 -10.63 4.81
N PRO A 79 -0.68 -10.04 5.48
CA PRO A 79 -1.00 -8.63 5.32
C PRO A 79 0.23 -7.73 5.54
N VAL A 80 0.42 -6.78 4.63
CA VAL A 80 1.57 -5.84 4.66
C VAL A 80 1.22 -4.59 5.44
N GLY A 81 2.17 -4.14 6.28
CA GLY A 81 2.04 -2.96 7.14
C GLY A 81 1.64 -1.70 6.38
N CYS A 82 0.87 -0.83 7.04
CA CYS A 82 0.36 0.41 6.45
C CYS A 82 1.48 1.37 6.02
N GLY A 83 2.59 1.39 6.76
CA GLY A 83 3.80 2.15 6.38
C GLY A 83 4.42 1.66 5.07
N ASP A 84 4.51 0.35 4.87
CA ASP A 84 5.09 -0.24 3.65
C ASP A 84 4.19 -0.02 2.44
N ILE A 85 2.87 -0.17 2.60
CA ILE A 85 1.90 0.18 1.55
C ILE A 85 1.99 1.67 1.17
N ALA A 86 2.07 2.55 2.16
CA ALA A 86 2.23 3.98 1.91
C ALA A 86 3.56 4.30 1.20
N ASN A 87 4.67 3.68 1.64
CA ASN A 87 5.98 3.82 1.00
C ASN A 87 5.93 3.34 -0.46
N ALA A 88 5.35 2.17 -0.71
CA ALA A 88 5.23 1.58 -2.02
C ALA A 88 4.43 2.48 -2.94
N PHE A 89 3.23 2.89 -2.52
CA PHE A 89 2.37 3.76 -3.31
C PHE A 89 3.06 5.10 -3.63
N CYS A 90 3.65 5.76 -2.63
CA CYS A 90 4.38 7.01 -2.85
C CYS A 90 5.56 6.83 -3.80
N THR A 91 6.37 5.77 -3.63
CA THR A 91 7.52 5.48 -4.48
C THR A 91 7.10 5.24 -5.91
N LEU A 92 6.02 4.46 -6.10
CA LEU A 92 5.47 4.21 -7.43
C LEU A 92 5.00 5.52 -8.05
N MET A 93 4.19 6.32 -7.36
CA MET A 93 3.57 7.51 -7.97
C MET A 93 4.52 8.70 -8.13
N THR A 94 5.57 8.79 -7.32
CA THR A 94 6.38 10.02 -7.21
C THR A 94 7.88 9.79 -7.36
N GLY A 95 8.35 8.53 -7.37
CA GLY A 95 9.77 8.20 -7.32
C GLY A 95 10.43 8.40 -5.95
N ASP A 96 9.69 8.86 -4.93
CA ASP A 96 10.13 9.04 -3.55
C ASP A 96 9.13 8.34 -2.62
N ALA A 97 9.61 7.60 -1.60
CA ALA A 97 8.76 7.01 -0.57
C ALA A 97 8.03 8.06 0.30
N MET A 98 8.42 9.33 0.16
CA MET A 98 7.87 10.48 0.85
C MET A 98 8.00 10.38 2.38
N ILE A 99 9.04 9.72 2.87
CA ILE A 99 9.28 9.52 4.31
C ILE A 99 9.37 10.87 5.01
N ILE A 100 8.59 11.01 6.08
CA ILE A 100 8.49 12.28 6.81
C ILE A 100 9.58 12.34 7.87
N SER A 101 10.31 13.45 7.89
CA SER A 101 11.40 13.60 8.85
C SER A 101 10.89 13.69 10.29
N LYS A 102 11.66 13.22 11.27
CA LYS A 102 11.27 13.29 12.69
C LYS A 102 11.02 14.73 13.16
N ASN A 103 11.71 15.70 12.57
CA ASN A 103 11.68 17.11 12.96
C ASN A 103 10.65 17.96 12.19
N GLU A 104 9.99 17.40 11.18
CA GLU A 104 8.96 18.13 10.42
C GLU A 104 7.75 18.43 11.29
N LYS A 105 7.46 19.72 11.47
CA LYS A 105 6.24 20.19 12.12
C LYS A 105 5.24 20.55 11.03
N THR A 106 4.14 19.83 10.98
CA THR A 106 3.06 20.07 10.02
C THR A 106 1.73 20.15 10.75
N THR A 107 0.72 20.77 10.15
CA THR A 107 -0.60 20.95 10.77
C THR A 107 -1.69 20.59 9.78
N LEU A 108 -2.86 20.18 10.27
CA LEU A 108 -4.02 19.93 9.39
C LEU A 108 -4.42 21.18 8.60
N GLN A 109 -4.34 22.36 9.23
CA GLN A 109 -4.60 23.65 8.58
C GLN A 109 -3.63 23.96 7.44
N SER A 110 -2.35 23.57 7.58
CA SER A 110 -1.39 23.74 6.49
C SER A 110 -1.65 22.75 5.37
N LEU A 111 -2.06 21.51 5.67
CA LEU A 111 -2.46 20.54 4.65
C LEU A 111 -3.69 21.01 3.88
N ASP A 112 -4.73 21.48 4.57
CA ASP A 112 -5.93 22.04 3.92
C ASP A 112 -5.54 23.14 2.92
N LYS A 113 -4.58 24.00 3.26
CA LYS A 113 -4.07 25.03 2.34
C LYS A 113 -3.29 24.47 1.16
N GLU A 114 -2.51 23.39 1.35
CA GLU A 114 -1.78 22.75 0.24
C GLU A 114 -2.73 22.10 -0.76
N LEU A 115 -3.80 21.47 -0.28
CA LEU A 115 -4.81 20.82 -1.14
C LEU A 115 -5.59 21.80 -2.03
N GLU A 116 -5.54 23.09 -1.71
CA GLU A 116 -6.24 24.15 -2.43
C GLU A 116 -5.39 24.78 -3.56
N LYS A 117 -4.10 24.39 -3.70
CA LYS A 117 -3.15 24.96 -4.65
C LYS A 117 -3.10 24.20 -5.98
N ASP A 118 -2.33 23.12 -6.03
CA ASP A 118 -1.99 22.38 -7.24
C ASP A 118 -2.56 20.96 -7.16
N LEU A 119 -3.39 20.60 -8.14
CA LEU A 119 -4.00 19.28 -8.26
C LEU A 119 -3.69 18.67 -9.64
N PRO A 120 -3.50 17.35 -9.75
CA PRO A 120 -3.60 16.36 -8.67
C PRO A 120 -2.33 16.29 -7.80
N THR A 121 -2.52 15.93 -6.53
CA THR A 121 -1.44 15.85 -5.53
C THR A 121 -1.56 14.59 -4.70
N VAL A 122 -0.43 13.89 -4.52
CA VAL A 122 -0.28 12.77 -3.60
C VAL A 122 0.10 13.33 -2.22
N VAL A 123 -0.59 12.88 -1.18
CA VAL A 123 -0.33 13.26 0.21
C VAL A 123 -0.06 12.00 1.02
N ARG A 124 1.16 11.86 1.53
CA ARG A 124 1.45 10.87 2.57
C ARG A 124 1.03 11.45 3.91
N ILE A 125 0.23 10.73 4.68
CA ILE A 125 -0.22 11.12 6.01
C ILE A 125 0.28 10.11 7.03
N GLU A 126 0.85 10.62 8.12
CA GLU A 126 1.26 9.86 9.29
C GLU A 126 0.51 10.37 10.52
N ILE A 127 -0.17 9.45 11.19
CA ILE A 127 -0.90 9.64 12.43
C ILE A 127 -0.43 8.58 13.45
N PRO A 128 -0.84 8.63 14.71
CA PRO A 128 -0.34 7.70 15.71
C PRO A 128 -0.76 6.26 15.35
N GLY A 129 0.23 5.41 15.09
CA GLY A 129 0.02 3.99 14.79
C GLY A 129 -0.48 3.71 13.37
N HIS A 130 -0.58 4.71 12.49
CA HIS A 130 -1.08 4.50 11.13
C HIS A 130 -0.44 5.44 10.10
N SER A 131 -0.26 4.93 8.88
CA SER A 131 0.27 5.66 7.73
C SER A 131 -0.55 5.33 6.49
N TYR A 132 -0.93 6.33 5.72
CA TYR A 132 -1.73 6.14 4.51
C TYR A 132 -1.51 7.26 3.51
N VAL A 133 -2.06 7.08 2.30
CA VAL A 133 -1.91 8.03 1.21
C VAL A 133 -3.27 8.56 0.77
N MET A 134 -3.36 9.86 0.53
CA MET A 134 -4.45 10.47 -0.23
C MET A 134 -3.96 10.84 -1.63
N LEU A 135 -4.82 10.66 -2.62
CA LEU A 135 -4.68 11.28 -3.93
C LEU A 135 -5.77 12.34 -4.06
N ALA A 136 -5.40 13.62 -3.94
CA ALA A 136 -6.32 14.73 -4.14
C ALA A 136 -6.42 15.05 -5.64
N CYS A 137 -7.65 15.09 -6.16
CA CYS A 137 -7.91 15.09 -7.59
C CYS A 137 -8.61 16.36 -8.08
N GLU A 138 -9.60 16.83 -7.33
CA GLU A 138 -10.56 17.82 -7.81
C GLU A 138 -11.00 18.74 -6.69
N LYS A 139 -11.09 20.04 -6.98
CA LYS A 139 -11.64 21.05 -6.07
C LYS A 139 -13.05 21.43 -6.49
N THR A 140 -13.97 21.37 -5.55
CA THR A 140 -15.39 21.71 -5.73
C THR A 140 -15.82 22.76 -4.69
N SER A 141 -17.05 23.26 -4.80
CA SER A 141 -17.64 24.13 -3.76
C SER A 141 -17.82 23.43 -2.40
N GLN A 142 -17.80 22.09 -2.37
CA GLN A 142 -17.92 21.28 -1.15
C GLN A 142 -16.57 20.87 -0.55
N GLY A 143 -15.45 21.31 -1.16
CA GLY A 143 -14.09 20.96 -0.77
C GLY A 143 -13.37 20.13 -1.83
N VAL A 144 -12.28 19.50 -1.42
CA VAL A 144 -11.39 18.71 -2.27
C VAL A 144 -11.82 17.24 -2.25
N TRP A 145 -11.93 16.66 -3.42
CA TRP A 145 -12.30 15.26 -3.65
C TRP A 145 -11.12 14.45 -4.17
N GLY A 146 -11.12 13.16 -3.83
CA GLY A 146 -10.04 12.27 -4.24
C GLY A 146 -10.18 10.88 -3.65
N TYR A 147 -9.06 10.18 -3.54
CA TYR A 147 -9.01 8.78 -3.14
C TYR A 147 -8.09 8.60 -1.92
N VAL A 148 -8.35 7.55 -1.15
CA VAL A 148 -7.49 7.12 -0.04
C VAL A 148 -6.96 5.74 -0.39
N TYR A 149 -5.66 5.52 -0.19
CA TYR A 149 -4.99 4.24 -0.34
C TYR A 149 -4.36 3.86 1.00
N GLN A 150 -4.77 2.72 1.55
CA GLN A 150 -4.30 2.24 2.84
C GLN A 150 -4.40 0.72 2.97
N SER A 151 -3.57 0.18 3.86
CA SER A 151 -3.81 -1.08 4.56
C SER A 151 -3.86 -0.76 6.05
N ASN A 152 -4.27 -1.71 6.87
CA ASN A 152 -4.04 -1.64 8.30
C ASN A 152 -3.60 -3.01 8.76
N VAL A 153 -2.41 -3.11 9.32
CA VAL A 153 -1.85 -4.35 9.89
C VAL A 153 -1.07 -3.88 11.10
N ALA A 154 -1.76 -3.75 12.23
CA ALA A 154 -1.18 -3.16 13.42
C ALA A 154 -0.47 -4.25 14.26
N TYR A 155 0.76 -3.94 14.66
CA TYR A 155 1.54 -4.77 15.59
C TYR A 155 0.79 -4.83 16.94
N GLN A 156 0.64 -6.02 17.52
CA GLN A 156 -0.19 -6.30 18.72
C GLN A 156 -1.72 -6.18 18.54
N MET A 157 -2.19 -6.05 17.30
CA MET A 157 -3.62 -5.93 16.98
C MET A 157 -4.00 -7.02 16.00
N GLU A 158 -4.26 -8.21 16.52
CA GLU A 158 -4.21 -9.42 15.70
C GLU A 158 -5.23 -9.47 14.56
N ASP A 159 -6.41 -8.83 14.59
CA ASP A 159 -7.36 -9.14 13.50
C ASP A 159 -8.25 -8.06 12.88
N ASN A 160 -8.18 -6.75 13.18
CA ASN A 160 -8.80 -5.75 12.27
C ASN A 160 -7.92 -5.43 11.05
N SER A 161 -7.03 -6.36 10.71
CA SER A 161 -6.07 -6.18 9.65
C SER A 161 -6.76 -6.32 8.28
N PHE A 162 -6.49 -5.35 7.40
CA PHE A 162 -6.97 -5.41 6.03
C PHE A 162 -5.82 -5.07 5.08
N SER A 163 -5.68 -5.86 4.02
CA SER A 163 -4.72 -5.60 2.96
C SER A 163 -5.17 -4.43 2.09
N LEU A 164 -4.27 -3.91 1.26
CA LEU A 164 -4.63 -2.93 0.24
C LEU A 164 -5.77 -3.45 -0.68
N ALA A 165 -5.75 -4.74 -1.03
CA ALA A 165 -6.82 -5.35 -1.82
C ALA A 165 -8.17 -5.34 -1.09
N ALA A 166 -8.18 -5.59 0.22
CA ALA A 166 -9.39 -5.49 1.05
C ALA A 166 -9.95 -4.08 1.07
N TRP A 167 -9.09 -3.08 1.28
CA TRP A 167 -9.47 -1.68 1.20
C TRP A 167 -10.09 -1.34 -0.17
N LEU A 168 -9.45 -1.74 -1.26
CA LEU A 168 -9.90 -1.45 -2.62
C LEU A 168 -11.18 -2.19 -3.05
N LYS A 169 -11.61 -3.23 -2.31
CA LYS A 169 -12.94 -3.85 -2.48
C LYS A 169 -14.02 -3.14 -1.68
N ASP A 170 -13.65 -2.42 -0.63
CA ASP A 170 -14.59 -1.70 0.23
C ASP A 170 -15.13 -0.42 -0.46
N ALA A 171 -16.42 -0.17 -0.34
CA ALA A 171 -17.08 1.00 -0.91
C ALA A 171 -16.53 2.34 -0.36
N LYS A 172 -15.96 2.34 0.85
CA LYS A 172 -15.31 3.52 1.45
C LYS A 172 -14.06 3.97 0.68
N SER A 173 -13.46 3.09 -0.12
CA SER A 173 -12.27 3.41 -0.93
C SER A 173 -12.58 4.13 -2.25
N LEU A 174 -13.86 4.32 -2.57
CA LEU A 174 -14.28 5.10 -3.73
C LEU A 174 -13.98 6.60 -3.53
N LYS A 175 -14.13 7.38 -4.61
CA LYS A 175 -13.88 8.83 -4.59
C LYS A 175 -14.68 9.48 -3.46
N THR A 176 -13.99 10.18 -2.57
CA THR A 176 -14.55 10.74 -1.33
C THR A 176 -14.13 12.20 -1.15
N ASN A 177 -14.83 12.89 -0.25
CA ASN A 177 -14.51 14.26 0.12
C ASN A 177 -13.35 14.26 1.14
N LEU A 178 -12.14 14.58 0.66
CA LEU A 178 -10.93 14.63 1.47
C LEU A 178 -10.96 15.77 2.48
N SER A 179 -11.63 16.89 2.18
CA SER A 179 -11.82 17.97 3.17
C SER A 179 -12.71 17.54 4.34
N GLU A 180 -13.72 16.69 4.11
CA GLU A 180 -14.48 16.04 5.19
C GLU A 180 -13.61 15.05 5.97
N HIS A 181 -12.82 14.25 5.27
CA HIS A 181 -11.88 13.31 5.89
C HIS A 181 -10.92 14.04 6.84
N LEU A 182 -10.32 15.15 6.42
CA LEU A 182 -9.41 15.94 7.25
C LEU A 182 -10.12 16.58 8.44
N ARG A 183 -11.38 17.00 8.30
CA ARG A 183 -12.19 17.48 9.43
C ARG A 183 -12.46 16.38 10.46
N LYS A 184 -12.75 15.16 10.01
CA LYS A 184 -12.89 14.00 10.90
C LYS A 184 -11.57 13.65 11.58
N LEU A 185 -10.46 13.66 10.83
CA LEU A 185 -9.13 13.46 11.39
C LEU A 185 -8.78 14.52 12.45
N ALA A 186 -9.13 15.79 12.22
CA ALA A 186 -8.93 16.85 13.20
C ALA A 186 -9.66 16.55 14.51
N ARG A 187 -10.89 16.02 14.45
CA ARG A 187 -11.66 15.61 15.63
C ARG A 187 -11.04 14.39 16.31
N LEU A 188 -10.58 13.40 15.54
CA LEU A 188 -9.90 12.22 16.09
C LEU A 188 -8.67 12.59 16.93
N LEU A 189 -7.84 13.52 16.42
CA LEU A 189 -6.61 13.93 17.09
C LEU A 189 -6.83 14.97 18.20
N ASN A 190 -8.00 15.61 18.27
CA ASN A 190 -8.28 16.64 19.27
C ASN A 190 -8.51 16.01 20.66
N PRO A 191 -7.70 16.32 21.69
CA PRO A 191 -7.86 15.75 23.02
C PRO A 191 -9.17 16.14 23.73
N SER A 192 -9.86 17.21 23.29
CA SER A 192 -11.14 17.60 23.86
C SER A 192 -12.33 16.79 23.35
N VAL A 193 -12.13 15.97 22.30
CA VAL A 193 -13.20 15.14 21.72
C VAL A 193 -13.38 13.86 22.55
N PRO A 194 -14.62 13.48 22.92
CA PRO A 194 -14.87 12.26 23.71
C PRO A 194 -14.38 10.97 23.02
N ASN A 195 -13.87 10.01 23.79
CA ASN A 195 -13.34 8.75 23.25
C ASN A 195 -14.37 8.00 22.38
N LEU A 196 -15.63 7.91 22.80
CA LEU A 196 -16.69 7.25 22.01
C LEU A 196 -16.85 7.86 20.61
N GLU A 197 -16.69 9.18 20.49
CA GLU A 197 -16.73 9.84 19.18
C GLU A 197 -15.48 9.51 18.35
N LYS A 198 -14.31 9.48 18.99
CA LYS A 198 -13.05 9.09 18.34
C LYS A 198 -13.09 7.66 17.82
N GLU A 199 -13.67 6.74 18.59
CA GLU A 199 -13.88 5.35 18.17
C GLU A 199 -14.72 5.30 16.90
N SER A 200 -15.85 6.01 16.87
CA SER A 200 -16.71 6.10 15.69
C SER A 200 -15.97 6.67 14.48
N ILE A 201 -15.19 7.74 14.67
CA ILE A 201 -14.40 8.35 13.59
C ILE A 201 -13.33 7.36 13.09
N TYR A 202 -12.62 6.69 14.00
CA TYR A 202 -11.59 5.73 13.63
C TYR A 202 -12.17 4.58 12.82
N MET A 203 -13.31 4.01 13.28
CA MET A 203 -14.01 2.95 12.56
C MET A 203 -14.48 3.43 11.18
N GLU A 204 -14.95 4.67 11.07
CA GLU A 204 -15.36 5.21 9.78
C GLU A 204 -14.19 5.31 8.81
N LEU A 205 -13.06 5.89 9.22
CA LEU A 205 -11.93 6.23 8.34
C LEU A 205 -10.97 5.06 8.08
N TYR A 206 -10.79 4.16 9.05
CA TYR A 206 -9.64 3.25 9.10
C TYR A 206 -10.03 1.78 9.31
N THR A 207 -11.26 1.42 8.91
CA THR A 207 -11.67 0.01 8.81
C THR A 207 -12.32 -0.27 7.46
N ALA A 208 -12.04 -1.47 6.94
CA ALA A 208 -12.68 -2.03 5.77
C ALA A 208 -13.28 -3.40 6.10
N GLN A 209 -14.17 -3.87 5.25
CA GLN A 209 -14.63 -5.25 5.30
C GLN A 209 -13.42 -6.18 5.09
N PRO A 210 -13.14 -7.07 6.05
CA PRO A 210 -11.96 -7.91 6.00
C PRO A 210 -12.15 -9.04 4.97
N ILE A 211 -11.12 -9.32 4.15
CA ILE A 211 -11.13 -10.45 3.21
C ILE A 211 -10.78 -11.76 3.93
N VAL A 212 -10.00 -11.67 5.01
CA VAL A 212 -9.66 -12.80 5.90
C VAL A 212 -10.49 -12.66 7.17
N GLU A 213 -10.97 -13.76 7.73
CA GLU A 213 -11.77 -13.72 8.96
C GLU A 213 -11.01 -13.07 10.11
N VAL A 214 -11.71 -12.20 10.85
CA VAL A 214 -11.20 -11.50 12.02
C VAL A 214 -11.34 -12.41 13.25
N LYS A 215 -10.23 -12.91 13.81
CA LYS A 215 -10.29 -13.77 15.01
C LYS A 215 -10.40 -12.97 16.32
N VAL A 216 -9.69 -11.85 16.43
CA VAL A 216 -9.58 -10.95 17.59
C VAL A 216 -9.75 -9.49 17.15
N PRO A 217 -10.93 -8.88 17.40
CA PRO A 217 -11.20 -7.49 17.03
C PRO A 217 -10.19 -6.50 17.62
N ALA A 218 -10.02 -5.35 16.95
CA ALA A 218 -9.20 -4.25 17.48
C ALA A 218 -9.63 -3.81 18.88
N ASN A 219 -8.64 -3.63 19.76
CA ASN A 219 -8.86 -2.97 21.05
C ASN A 219 -8.96 -1.45 20.85
N MET A 220 -10.16 -0.98 20.52
CA MET A 220 -10.42 0.44 20.25
C MET A 220 -10.05 1.35 21.42
N GLU A 221 -10.26 0.91 22.67
CA GLU A 221 -9.90 1.68 23.86
C GLU A 221 -8.39 1.96 23.91
N GLU A 222 -7.57 0.94 23.63
CA GLU A 222 -6.12 1.06 23.59
C GLU A 222 -5.65 1.96 22.45
N MET A 223 -6.25 1.85 21.27
CA MET A 223 -5.94 2.72 20.14
C MET A 223 -6.23 4.19 20.45
N ILE A 224 -7.42 4.48 20.98
CA ILE A 224 -7.80 5.84 21.33
C ILE A 224 -6.94 6.36 22.48
N SER A 225 -6.59 5.51 23.46
CA SER A 225 -5.63 5.83 24.53
C SER A 225 -4.26 6.20 23.96
N TYR A 226 -3.76 5.46 22.96
CA TYR A 226 -2.50 5.74 22.30
C TYR A 226 -2.52 7.06 21.51
N ILE A 227 -3.59 7.31 20.74
CA ILE A 227 -3.81 8.56 20.00
C ILE A 227 -3.87 9.75 20.95
N ASN A 228 -4.58 9.63 22.08
CA ASN A 228 -4.69 10.69 23.09
C ASN A 228 -3.33 11.03 23.72
N LYS A 229 -2.49 10.02 23.98
CA LYS A 229 -1.14 10.21 24.53
C LYS A 229 -0.16 10.81 23.51
N ASN A 230 -0.40 10.58 22.23
CA ASN A 230 0.51 10.96 21.16
C ASN A 230 -0.24 11.61 20.00
N PRO A 231 -0.86 12.80 20.11
CA PRO A 231 -1.68 13.40 19.03
C PRO A 231 -0.81 13.99 17.91
N LEU A 232 0.06 13.16 17.33
CA LEU A 232 0.98 13.53 16.27
C LEU A 232 0.25 13.55 14.93
N PHE A 233 0.50 14.60 14.15
CA PHE A 233 0.08 14.68 12.76
C PHE A 233 1.25 15.12 11.90
N LYS A 234 1.49 14.34 10.84
CA LYS A 234 2.56 14.58 9.89
C LYS A 234 2.05 14.33 8.48
N TYR A 235 2.47 15.17 7.54
CA TYR A 235 2.23 14.91 6.12
C TYR A 235 3.38 15.35 5.23
N LYS A 236 3.46 14.78 4.03
CA LYS A 236 4.27 15.26 2.92
C LYS A 236 3.41 15.28 1.67
N VAL A 237 3.57 16.31 0.83
CA VAL A 237 2.85 16.46 -0.44
C VAL A 237 3.79 16.36 -1.61
N ASN A 238 3.31 15.83 -2.73
CA ASN A 238 3.99 15.89 -4.01
C ASN A 238 2.96 16.02 -5.14
N THR A 239 3.14 17.02 -6.00
CA THR A 239 2.29 17.22 -7.17
C THR A 239 2.62 16.15 -8.20
N VAL A 240 1.59 15.58 -8.82
CA VAL A 240 1.73 14.49 -9.78
C VAL A 240 0.96 14.79 -11.06
N CYS A 241 1.25 14.03 -12.12
CA CYS A 241 0.50 14.06 -13.36
C CYS A 241 -0.25 12.74 -13.53
N ALA A 242 -1.54 12.80 -13.88
CA ALA A 242 -2.36 11.61 -14.11
C ALA A 242 -1.80 10.72 -15.23
N GLN A 243 -1.22 11.32 -16.26
CA GLN A 243 -0.58 10.58 -17.35
C GLN A 243 0.62 9.77 -16.85
N ASP A 244 1.49 10.38 -16.03
CA ASP A 244 2.67 9.70 -15.50
C ASP A 244 2.28 8.56 -14.56
N MET A 245 1.29 8.78 -13.68
CA MET A 245 0.78 7.72 -12.79
C MET A 245 0.23 6.52 -13.58
N LEU A 246 -0.48 6.76 -14.69
CA LEU A 246 -0.97 5.70 -15.58
C LEU A 246 0.16 4.93 -16.27
N LEU A 247 1.14 5.65 -16.83
CA LEU A 247 2.31 5.05 -17.46
C LEU A 247 3.11 4.19 -16.46
N ILE A 248 3.18 4.61 -15.20
CA ILE A 248 3.83 3.84 -14.13
C ILE A 248 3.06 2.55 -13.85
N ALA A 249 1.73 2.61 -13.71
CA ALA A 249 0.91 1.41 -13.49
C ALA A 249 1.07 0.39 -14.63
N GLU A 250 1.11 0.84 -15.88
CA GLU A 250 1.40 -0.01 -17.04
C GLU A 250 2.82 -0.59 -17.00
N ARG A 251 3.81 0.23 -16.61
CA ARG A 251 5.21 -0.20 -16.53
C ARG A 251 5.41 -1.29 -15.49
N ILE A 252 4.79 -1.20 -14.30
CA ILE A 252 4.88 -2.24 -13.27
C ILE A 252 4.36 -3.57 -13.81
N LYS A 253 3.19 -3.54 -14.46
CA LYS A 253 2.62 -4.71 -15.10
C LYS A 253 3.58 -5.31 -16.13
N ASN A 254 4.18 -4.48 -16.98
CA ASN A 254 5.08 -4.94 -18.03
C ASN A 254 6.42 -5.46 -17.50
N LEU A 255 7.02 -4.83 -16.48
CA LEU A 255 8.30 -5.26 -15.90
C LEU A 255 8.23 -6.69 -15.35
N ILE A 256 7.10 -7.05 -14.75
CA ILE A 256 6.95 -8.35 -14.10
C ILE A 256 6.56 -9.43 -15.11
N ILE A 257 5.80 -9.05 -16.15
CA ILE A 257 5.48 -9.92 -17.28
C ILE A 257 6.73 -10.18 -18.16
N GLN A 258 7.78 -9.36 -18.12
CA GLN A 258 8.96 -9.57 -18.97
C GLN A 258 9.82 -10.78 -18.58
N ASN A 259 9.68 -11.33 -17.37
CA ASN A 259 10.38 -12.56 -16.99
C ASN A 259 9.58 -13.80 -17.42
N THR A 260 9.75 -14.22 -18.67
CA THR A 260 9.05 -15.37 -19.25
C THR A 260 9.27 -16.67 -18.48
N GLU A 261 10.40 -16.82 -17.78
CA GLU A 261 10.65 -18.02 -16.96
C GLU A 261 9.76 -18.06 -15.72
N GLU A 262 9.45 -16.91 -15.11
CA GLU A 262 8.61 -16.82 -13.90
C GLU A 262 7.10 -16.81 -14.22
N GLN A 263 6.71 -16.57 -15.48
CA GLN A 263 5.31 -16.49 -15.89
C GLN A 263 4.56 -17.81 -15.71
N ASP A 264 5.19 -18.92 -16.10
CA ASP A 264 4.60 -20.25 -16.06
C ASP A 264 5.11 -21.08 -14.88
N LEU A 265 6.02 -20.52 -14.07
CA LEU A 265 6.62 -21.21 -12.95
C LEU A 265 5.67 -21.22 -11.75
N PRO A 266 5.23 -22.39 -11.26
CA PRO A 266 4.43 -22.47 -10.04
C PRO A 266 5.21 -21.93 -8.82
N LEU A 267 4.49 -21.34 -7.87
CA LEU A 267 5.10 -20.68 -6.70
C LEU A 267 5.87 -21.66 -5.80
N ASP A 268 5.36 -22.88 -5.63
CA ASP A 268 6.00 -23.96 -4.87
C ASP A 268 7.34 -24.37 -5.52
N VAL A 269 7.38 -24.46 -6.85
CA VAL A 269 8.62 -24.76 -7.60
C VAL A 269 9.62 -23.61 -7.47
N TYR A 270 9.15 -22.35 -7.50
CA TYR A 270 10.01 -21.19 -7.25
C TYR A 270 10.61 -21.23 -5.84
N ILE A 271 9.80 -21.50 -4.80
CA ILE A 271 10.28 -21.62 -3.42
C ILE A 271 11.31 -22.76 -3.30
N ALA A 272 11.07 -23.90 -3.93
CA ALA A 272 12.01 -25.03 -3.94
C ALA A 272 13.34 -24.69 -4.63
N LYS A 273 13.31 -23.90 -5.71
CA LYS A 273 14.52 -23.37 -6.37
C LYS A 273 15.30 -22.48 -5.41
N MET A 274 14.64 -21.52 -4.76
CA MET A 274 15.25 -20.61 -3.78
C MET A 274 15.86 -21.35 -2.58
N LYS A 275 15.21 -22.42 -2.11
CA LYS A 275 15.72 -23.29 -1.04
C LYS A 275 17.06 -23.93 -1.41
N LYS A 276 17.18 -24.46 -2.64
CA LYS A 276 18.43 -25.03 -3.15
C LYS A 276 19.54 -23.98 -3.26
N GLU A 277 19.23 -22.77 -3.74
CA GLU A 277 20.20 -21.68 -3.86
C GLU A 277 20.77 -21.25 -2.49
N LEU A 278 19.93 -21.19 -1.46
CA LEU A 278 20.34 -20.91 -0.08
C LEU A 278 21.25 -22.01 0.51
N GLU A 279 20.94 -23.28 0.24
CA GLU A 279 21.75 -24.43 0.70
C GLU A 279 23.15 -24.39 0.07
N VAL A 280 23.25 -24.17 -1.25
CA VAL A 280 24.52 -24.05 -1.97
C VAL A 280 25.36 -22.88 -1.46
N SER A 281 24.74 -21.73 -1.18
CA SER A 281 25.46 -20.57 -0.61
C SER A 281 26.05 -20.87 0.76
N SER A 282 25.36 -21.65 1.59
CA SER A 282 25.87 -22.03 2.91
C SER A 282 27.03 -23.03 2.84
N GLU A 283 27.00 -23.97 1.89
CA GLU A 283 28.09 -24.94 1.70
C GLU A 283 29.40 -24.27 1.23
N VAL A 284 29.30 -23.23 0.40
CA VAL A 284 30.46 -22.45 -0.05
C VAL A 284 31.09 -21.64 1.09
N GLU A 285 30.30 -21.03 1.99
CA GLU A 285 30.82 -20.33 3.17
C GLU A 285 31.53 -21.28 4.15
N TYR A 286 31.01 -22.49 4.35
CA TYR A 286 31.67 -23.49 5.20
C TYR A 286 33.00 -23.99 4.60
N GLN A 287 33.11 -24.08 3.27
CA GLN A 287 34.36 -24.49 2.60
C GLN A 287 35.46 -23.42 2.71
N ILE A 288 35.11 -22.13 2.66
CA ILE A 288 36.06 -21.01 2.80
C ILE A 288 36.61 -20.91 4.23
N ILE A 289 35.81 -21.27 5.24
CA ILE A 289 36.23 -21.26 6.67
C ILE A 289 37.12 -22.46 7.01
N MET A 290 37.10 -23.53 6.19
CA MET A 290 37.83 -24.77 6.44
C MET A 290 39.14 -24.92 5.64
N GLU A 291 39.54 -23.94 4.83
CA GLU A 291 40.90 -23.94 4.26
C GLU A 291 41.93 -23.58 5.34
N PRO A 292 42.84 -24.50 5.72
CA PRO A 292 43.91 -24.17 6.64
C PRO A 292 44.98 -23.33 5.93
N ILE A 293 45.49 -22.30 6.62
CA ILE A 293 46.75 -21.60 6.28
C ILE A 293 47.93 -22.56 6.43
#